data_AF-A0A431ILL1-F1
#
_entry.id   AF-A0A431ILL1-F1
#
_cell.length_a   1.000
_cell.length_b   1.000
_cell.length_c   1.000
_cell.angle_alpha   90.00
_cell.angle_beta   90.00
_cell.angle_gamma   90.00
#
_symmetry.space_group_name_H-M   'P 1'
#
loop_
_entity.id
_entity.type
_entity.pdbx_description
1 polymer ?
#
loop_
_entity_poly.entity_id
_entity_poly.type
_entity_poly.pdbx_seq_one_letter_code
_entity_poly.pdbx_strand_id
1 'polypeptide(L)'
;MGECREADRRGNTFASSPRQVLLVATAALALAMSFLLGVSPTSAGADSLPDGPGTITVDQSPVGAAGFCLPPFLALTHSVAETPTTFTLKIFASPSLCQPVSATAAIYAMPLDGSQWPQTLALKQDFIIPGPGVTTVTFHKGCLPAQFDVLTGATPPVISPTGPWHGPLLFPFALETSLQNPGGDCVGGNCETYTPKNVTVSPDSVAPGGTVTVAGSGVPGTTIEILLQQPPAAAIPTGASVVVPAGGSWSVPVTVPASTSPGTWQVVARVEGCDTQTSADLTVTGPGEEPATPPAENAPTNPPPDGQVLASTASNAPAPLPAAAVAGATETQGTSSAADAQAAGLAFTGSTIRLPVLIGVGLLVAGVLLLLKRRRQG
;
A
#
# COMPACT_ATOMS: atom_id res chain seq x y z
N MET A 1 41.65 -71.12 -45.75
CA MET A 1 40.33 -71.19 -46.40
C MET A 1 39.46 -70.16 -45.70
N GLY A 2 38.92 -69.11 -46.28
CA GLY A 2 38.82 -68.58 -47.65
C GLY A 2 37.99 -67.29 -47.50
N GLU A 3 38.30 -66.31 -48.33
CA GLU A 3 37.86 -64.91 -48.31
C GLU A 3 36.32 -64.69 -48.43
N CYS A 4 35.82 -63.49 -48.07
CA CYS A 4 35.40 -62.44 -49.04
C CYS A 4 34.32 -61.45 -48.52
N ARG A 5 34.35 -60.28 -49.17
CA ARG A 5 33.70 -58.97 -48.96
C ARG A 5 32.17 -58.89 -49.20
N GLU A 6 31.58 -57.91 -48.50
CA GLU A 6 30.62 -56.84 -48.90
C GLU A 6 29.86 -56.89 -50.25
N ALA A 7 28.52 -56.65 -50.20
CA ALA A 7 27.78 -55.74 -51.12
C ALA A 7 26.27 -55.57 -50.76
N ASP A 8 25.89 -54.30 -50.54
CA ASP A 8 24.77 -53.50 -51.10
C ASP A 8 23.26 -53.85 -51.01
N ARG A 9 22.49 -52.74 -50.92
CA ARG A 9 21.05 -52.43 -50.90
C ARG A 9 20.09 -53.27 -51.74
N ARG A 10 18.84 -53.33 -51.24
CA ARG A 10 17.53 -53.07 -51.89
C ARG A 10 16.50 -52.97 -50.75
N GLY A 11 15.65 -51.95 -50.58
CA GLY A 11 14.67 -51.42 -51.51
C GLY A 11 13.40 -52.27 -51.48
N ASN A 12 12.34 -51.84 -50.76
CA ASN A 12 10.94 -51.83 -51.21
C ASN A 12 9.89 -51.68 -50.07
N THR A 13 9.16 -50.57 -50.18
CA THR A 13 7.68 -50.47 -50.17
C THR A 13 6.87 -51.51 -49.37
N PHE A 14 6.22 -51.05 -48.31
CA PHE A 14 4.95 -51.63 -47.85
C PHE A 14 3.78 -50.70 -48.18
N ALA A 15 2.93 -51.21 -49.05
CA ALA A 15 1.61 -50.68 -49.38
C ALA A 15 0.68 -50.79 -48.17
N SER A 16 0.01 -49.70 -47.81
CA SER A 16 -1.06 -49.69 -46.82
C SER A 16 -2.38 -50.14 -47.45
N SER A 17 -2.95 -51.22 -46.92
CA SER A 17 -4.21 -51.83 -47.34
C SER A 17 -5.43 -50.97 -46.91
N PRO A 18 -6.53 -50.93 -47.70
CA PRO A 18 -7.64 -50.00 -47.54
C PRO A 18 -8.72 -50.61 -46.65
N ARG A 19 -8.61 -50.49 -45.32
CA ARG A 19 -9.71 -50.96 -44.45
C ARG A 19 -9.94 -50.21 -43.13
N GLN A 20 -9.40 -48.99 -42.98
CA GLN A 20 -9.65 -48.17 -41.77
C GLN A 20 -10.04 -46.71 -42.06
N VAL A 21 -10.60 -46.43 -43.24
CA VAL A 21 -11.20 -45.12 -43.54
C VAL A 21 -12.72 -45.24 -43.51
N LEU A 22 -13.29 -45.58 -42.34
CA LEU A 22 -14.73 -45.43 -42.11
C LEU A 22 -15.06 -45.43 -40.61
N LEU A 23 -14.44 -44.55 -39.81
CA LEU A 23 -14.92 -44.25 -38.45
C LEU A 23 -14.41 -42.91 -37.87
N VAL A 24 -13.97 -41.98 -38.71
CA VAL A 24 -13.52 -40.64 -38.26
C VAL A 24 -14.34 -39.50 -38.88
N ALA A 25 -15.34 -39.80 -39.72
CA ALA A 25 -16.15 -38.78 -40.39
C ALA A 25 -17.50 -38.46 -39.71
N THR A 26 -17.78 -39.00 -38.51
CA THR A 26 -19.02 -38.69 -37.75
C THR A 26 -18.78 -38.04 -36.39
N ALA A 27 -17.53 -37.74 -36.00
CA ALA A 27 -17.24 -36.97 -34.78
C ALA A 27 -16.97 -35.47 -35.06
N ALA A 28 -16.78 -35.08 -36.32
CA ALA A 28 -16.51 -33.68 -36.70
C ALA A 28 -17.79 -32.88 -37.03
N LEU A 29 -18.96 -33.51 -37.11
CA LEU A 29 -20.24 -32.85 -37.39
C LEU A 29 -21.19 -32.76 -36.18
N ALA A 30 -20.70 -33.11 -34.98
CA ALA A 30 -21.41 -32.87 -33.71
C ALA A 30 -20.82 -31.70 -32.91
N LEU A 31 -19.60 -31.22 -33.22
CA LEU A 31 -19.00 -30.05 -32.56
C LEU A 31 -19.41 -28.69 -33.16
N ALA A 32 -20.15 -28.68 -34.28
CA ALA A 32 -20.62 -27.45 -34.91
C ALA A 32 -22.09 -27.10 -34.63
N MET A 33 -22.81 -27.94 -33.88
CA MET A 33 -24.22 -27.71 -33.47
C MET A 33 -24.41 -27.55 -31.95
N SER A 34 -23.35 -27.40 -31.17
CA SER A 34 -23.45 -26.99 -29.75
C SER A 34 -23.44 -25.46 -29.57
N PHE A 35 -23.40 -24.70 -30.66
CA PHE A 35 -23.44 -23.23 -30.64
C PHE A 35 -24.86 -22.61 -30.58
N LEU A 36 -25.90 -23.43 -30.34
CA LEU A 36 -27.30 -22.99 -30.27
C LEU A 36 -28.02 -23.34 -28.97
N LEU A 37 -27.31 -23.86 -27.97
CA LEU A 37 -27.81 -23.94 -26.59
C LEU A 37 -26.94 -23.03 -25.75
N GLY A 38 -27.53 -21.92 -25.29
CA GLY A 38 -26.89 -20.90 -24.47
C GLY A 38 -26.43 -21.45 -23.12
N VAL A 39 -25.31 -22.18 -23.14
CA VAL A 39 -24.47 -22.34 -21.96
C VAL A 39 -23.68 -21.04 -21.88
N SER A 40 -24.25 -20.05 -21.21
CA SER A 40 -23.50 -18.89 -20.76
C SER A 40 -22.22 -19.42 -20.10
N PRO A 41 -21.04 -18.83 -20.38
CA PRO A 41 -19.89 -19.12 -19.55
C PRO A 41 -20.33 -18.85 -18.12
N THR A 42 -20.32 -19.88 -17.27
CA THR A 42 -20.30 -19.64 -15.83
C THR A 42 -19.08 -18.76 -15.63
N SER A 43 -19.32 -17.47 -15.40
CA SER A 43 -18.35 -16.59 -14.79
C SER A 43 -17.82 -17.38 -13.60
N ALA A 44 -16.53 -17.71 -13.62
CA ALA A 44 -15.86 -18.11 -12.39
C ALA A 44 -16.29 -17.10 -11.34
N GLY A 45 -16.97 -17.55 -10.28
CA GLY A 45 -17.43 -16.65 -9.23
C GLY A 45 -16.23 -15.81 -8.81
N ALA A 46 -16.40 -14.50 -8.75
CA ALA A 46 -15.39 -13.66 -8.12
C ALA A 46 -15.17 -14.26 -6.73
N ASP A 47 -13.99 -14.83 -6.48
CA ASP A 47 -13.66 -15.30 -5.14
C ASP A 47 -13.84 -14.09 -4.23
N SER A 48 -14.72 -14.23 -3.25
CA SER A 48 -15.06 -13.17 -2.33
C SER A 48 -13.81 -12.80 -1.53
N LEU A 49 -13.15 -11.71 -1.88
CA LEU A 49 -11.97 -11.24 -1.15
C LEU A 49 -12.41 -10.68 0.21
N PRO A 50 -11.61 -10.90 1.27
CA PRO A 50 -11.87 -10.30 2.57
C PRO A 50 -11.78 -8.77 2.50
N ASP A 51 -12.50 -8.10 3.40
CA ASP A 51 -12.46 -6.65 3.50
C ASP A 51 -11.07 -6.13 3.88
N GLY A 52 -10.72 -4.94 3.38
CA GLY A 52 -9.42 -4.29 3.61
C GLY A 52 -8.38 -4.55 2.51
N PRO A 53 -7.14 -4.08 2.70
CA PRO A 53 -6.06 -4.19 1.69
C PRO A 53 -5.36 -5.56 1.68
N GLY A 54 -5.62 -6.41 2.68
CA GLY A 54 -5.08 -7.77 2.78
C GLY A 54 -4.38 -8.07 4.11
N THR A 55 -3.77 -9.26 4.19
CA THR A 55 -2.97 -9.71 5.35
C THR A 55 -1.66 -10.35 4.90
N ILE A 56 -0.71 -10.53 5.83
CA ILE A 56 0.62 -11.08 5.55
C ILE A 56 0.84 -12.34 6.39
N THR A 57 1.38 -13.39 5.78
CA THR A 57 1.97 -14.53 6.48
C THR A 57 3.39 -14.77 6.00
N VAL A 58 4.29 -15.15 6.91
CA VAL A 58 5.69 -15.48 6.60
C VAL A 58 6.00 -16.87 7.16
N ASP A 59 6.29 -17.82 6.26
CA ASP A 59 6.64 -19.20 6.60
C ASP A 59 8.08 -19.50 6.24
N GLN A 60 8.82 -20.18 7.13
CA GLN A 60 10.25 -20.47 6.93
C GLN A 60 10.56 -21.94 7.08
N SER A 61 11.25 -22.48 6.09
CA SER A 61 11.76 -23.85 6.03
C SER A 61 13.29 -23.80 5.94
N PRO A 62 14.00 -23.57 7.07
CA PRO A 62 15.45 -23.53 7.09
C PRO A 62 16.05 -24.90 6.77
N VAL A 63 17.21 -24.91 6.13
CA VAL A 63 18.04 -26.11 5.97
C VAL A 63 19.36 -25.92 6.73
N GLY A 64 20.04 -27.02 7.04
CA GLY A 64 21.33 -26.97 7.73
C GLY A 64 22.37 -26.14 6.98
N ALA A 65 23.26 -25.48 7.72
CA ALA A 65 24.29 -24.62 7.14
C ALA A 65 25.21 -25.41 6.18
N ALA A 66 25.44 -24.85 4.99
CA ALA A 66 26.51 -25.25 4.09
C ALA A 66 27.86 -24.65 4.53
N GLY A 67 28.97 -25.31 4.20
CA GLY A 67 30.32 -25.00 4.70
C GLY A 67 30.97 -23.72 4.14
N PHE A 68 30.39 -23.09 3.11
CA PHE A 68 30.80 -21.76 2.65
C PHE A 68 29.58 -20.84 2.56
N CYS A 69 29.80 -19.54 2.75
CA CYS A 69 28.75 -18.54 2.71
C CYS A 69 28.94 -17.58 1.53
N LEU A 70 27.84 -17.00 1.06
CA LEU A 70 27.83 -15.92 0.07
C LEU A 70 27.08 -14.70 0.62
N PRO A 71 27.38 -13.48 0.13
CA PRO A 71 26.57 -12.31 0.46
C PRO A 71 25.14 -12.45 -0.13
N PRO A 72 24.14 -11.75 0.44
CA PRO A 72 22.73 -11.94 0.06
C PRO A 72 22.44 -11.83 -1.44
N PHE A 73 23.05 -10.88 -2.13
CA PHE A 73 22.82 -10.66 -3.57
C PHE A 73 23.30 -11.80 -4.48
N LEU A 74 24.13 -12.72 -3.98
CA LEU A 74 24.56 -13.94 -4.70
C LEU A 74 23.90 -15.22 -4.16
N ALA A 75 23.39 -15.18 -2.94
CA ALA A 75 22.83 -16.34 -2.24
C ALA A 75 21.31 -16.41 -2.32
N LEU A 76 20.64 -15.27 -2.58
CA LEU A 76 19.19 -15.19 -2.66
C LEU A 76 18.72 -15.28 -4.11
N THR A 77 17.78 -16.19 -4.35
CA THR A 77 16.96 -16.23 -5.56
C THR A 77 15.49 -16.25 -5.18
N HIS A 78 14.62 -16.08 -6.16
CA HIS A 78 13.18 -16.00 -5.91
C HIS A 78 12.34 -16.78 -6.92
N SER A 79 11.10 -17.02 -6.52
CA SER A 79 10.00 -17.34 -7.44
C SER A 79 8.74 -16.66 -6.95
N VAL A 80 7.91 -16.20 -7.88
CA VAL A 80 6.65 -15.52 -7.59
C VAL A 80 5.49 -16.37 -8.09
N ALA A 81 4.39 -16.38 -7.33
CA ALA A 81 3.12 -16.94 -7.75
C ALA A 81 1.99 -15.97 -7.39
N GLU A 82 1.08 -15.75 -8.32
CA GLU A 82 -0.09 -14.90 -8.12
C GLU A 82 -1.36 -15.69 -8.41
N THR A 83 -2.33 -15.58 -7.51
CA THR A 83 -3.70 -16.07 -7.69
C THR A 83 -4.68 -14.89 -7.51
N PRO A 84 -5.98 -15.08 -7.76
CA PRO A 84 -6.98 -14.06 -7.43
C PRO A 84 -6.97 -13.64 -5.95
N THR A 85 -6.60 -14.55 -5.04
CA THR A 85 -6.66 -14.36 -3.59
C THR A 85 -5.30 -14.16 -2.92
N THR A 86 -4.18 -14.42 -3.61
CA THR A 86 -2.84 -14.34 -3.00
C THR A 86 -1.78 -13.83 -3.96
N PHE A 87 -0.76 -13.19 -3.40
CA PHE A 87 0.52 -12.93 -4.04
C PHE A 87 1.62 -13.52 -3.16
N THR A 88 2.39 -14.47 -3.70
CA THR A 88 3.38 -15.24 -2.95
C THR A 88 4.77 -14.99 -3.51
N LEU A 89 5.70 -14.55 -2.65
CA LEU A 89 7.12 -14.48 -2.93
C LEU A 89 7.85 -15.58 -2.14
N LYS A 90 8.40 -16.57 -2.85
CA LYS A 90 9.32 -17.55 -2.27
C LYS A 90 10.74 -17.08 -2.48
N ILE A 91 11.49 -17.02 -1.39
CA ILE A 91 12.87 -16.58 -1.32
C ILE A 91 13.71 -17.81 -0.98
N PHE A 92 14.62 -18.18 -1.87
CA PHE A 92 15.53 -19.29 -1.69
C PHE A 92 16.90 -18.75 -1.29
N ALA A 93 17.39 -19.15 -0.12
CA ALA A 93 18.75 -18.89 0.31
C ALA A 93 19.59 -20.14 0.08
N SER A 94 20.51 -20.09 -0.88
CA SER A 94 21.46 -21.17 -1.17
C SER A 94 22.65 -20.60 -1.96
N PRO A 95 23.91 -20.83 -1.54
CA PRO A 95 24.38 -21.54 -0.34
C PRO A 95 24.11 -20.71 0.94
N SER A 96 24.82 -20.97 2.05
CA SER A 96 24.62 -20.23 3.31
C SER A 96 24.78 -18.72 3.12
N LEU A 97 24.00 -17.93 3.85
CA LEU A 97 24.18 -16.48 3.93
C LEU A 97 25.35 -16.15 4.86
N CYS A 98 26.23 -15.21 4.47
CA CYS A 98 27.30 -14.77 5.36
C CYS A 98 26.80 -13.97 6.55
N GLN A 99 25.64 -13.33 6.41
CA GLN A 99 24.90 -12.66 7.46
C GLN A 99 23.39 -12.85 7.22
N PRO A 100 22.58 -13.01 8.27
CA PRO A 100 21.13 -12.98 8.14
C PRO A 100 20.64 -11.69 7.49
N VAL A 101 19.53 -11.76 6.76
CA VAL A 101 18.92 -10.59 6.11
C VAL A 101 17.71 -10.15 6.91
N SER A 102 17.73 -8.90 7.38
CA SER A 102 16.53 -8.26 7.94
C SER A 102 15.64 -7.78 6.81
N ALA A 103 14.37 -8.17 6.84
CA ALA A 103 13.40 -7.82 5.81
C ALA A 103 12.04 -7.46 6.40
N THR A 104 11.26 -6.74 5.61
CA THR A 104 9.90 -6.33 5.95
C THR A 104 8.98 -6.64 4.78
N ALA A 105 7.94 -7.42 5.01
CA ALA A 105 6.82 -7.50 4.09
C ALA A 105 5.87 -6.33 4.38
N ALA A 106 5.51 -5.54 3.38
CA ALA A 106 4.69 -4.35 3.52
C ALA A 106 3.50 -4.39 2.56
N ILE A 107 2.33 -4.01 3.08
CA ILE A 107 1.14 -3.70 2.31
C ILE A 107 0.92 -2.19 2.42
N TYR A 108 0.93 -1.51 1.28
CA TYR A 108 0.53 -0.12 1.15
C TYR A 108 -0.90 -0.06 0.59
N ALA A 109 -1.82 0.62 1.26
CA ALA A 109 -3.12 0.94 0.73
C ALA A 109 -2.97 1.94 -0.43
N MET A 110 -3.55 1.58 -1.58
CA MET A 110 -3.67 2.48 -2.72
C MET A 110 -4.93 3.34 -2.59
N PRO A 111 -4.98 4.52 -3.23
CA PRO A 111 -6.18 5.34 -3.28
C PRO A 111 -7.41 4.58 -3.82
N LEU A 112 -8.58 4.91 -3.27
CA LEU A 112 -9.85 4.30 -3.66
C LEU A 112 -10.48 4.92 -4.92
N ASP A 113 -9.99 6.07 -5.35
CA ASP A 113 -10.45 6.79 -6.55
C ASP A 113 -9.89 6.21 -7.87
N GLY A 114 -9.15 5.11 -7.79
CA GLY A 114 -8.48 4.47 -8.93
C GLY A 114 -7.15 5.10 -9.29
N SER A 115 -6.72 6.17 -8.61
CA SER A 115 -5.34 6.65 -8.71
C SER A 115 -4.39 5.66 -8.04
N GLN A 116 -3.15 5.60 -8.52
CA GLN A 116 -2.13 4.70 -7.97
C GLN A 116 -1.35 5.32 -6.80
N TRP A 117 -1.39 6.64 -6.64
CA TRP A 117 -0.49 7.38 -5.76
C TRP A 117 -1.17 8.63 -5.22
N PRO A 118 -0.79 9.10 -4.01
CA PRO A 118 0.14 8.48 -3.06
C PRO A 118 -0.45 7.24 -2.39
N GLN A 119 0.40 6.32 -1.95
CA GLN A 119 -0.02 5.11 -1.21
C GLN A 119 0.44 5.20 0.24
N THR A 120 -0.32 4.61 1.15
CA THR A 120 -0.06 4.73 2.60
C THR A 120 0.13 3.36 3.24
N LEU A 121 1.10 3.21 4.13
CA LEU A 121 1.41 1.95 4.78
C LEU A 121 0.20 1.46 5.61
N ALA A 122 -0.35 0.31 5.24
CA ALA A 122 -1.52 -0.29 5.89
C ALA A 122 -1.10 -1.38 6.88
N LEU A 123 -0.21 -2.26 6.45
CA LEU A 123 0.27 -3.39 7.24
C LEU A 123 1.75 -3.62 6.95
N LYS A 124 2.50 -4.04 7.97
CA LYS A 124 3.83 -4.58 7.78
C LYS A 124 4.09 -5.75 8.72
N GLN A 125 4.96 -6.66 8.27
CA GLN A 125 5.48 -7.77 9.05
C GLN A 125 6.99 -7.81 8.87
N ASP A 126 7.72 -7.55 9.96
CA ASP A 126 9.17 -7.67 9.99
C ASP A 126 9.56 -9.15 10.17
N PHE A 127 10.61 -9.60 9.48
CA PHE A 127 11.13 -10.97 9.55
C PHE A 127 12.64 -11.02 9.25
N ILE A 128 13.29 -12.12 9.61
CA ILE A 128 14.71 -12.36 9.34
C ILE A 128 14.84 -13.57 8.43
N ILE A 129 15.63 -13.50 7.36
CA ILE A 129 16.06 -14.67 6.58
C ILE A 129 17.34 -15.20 7.25
N PRO A 130 17.26 -16.30 8.03
CA PRO A 130 18.31 -16.66 8.99
C PRO A 130 19.53 -17.33 8.35
N GLY A 131 19.38 -17.88 7.14
CA GLY A 131 20.39 -18.73 6.53
C GLY A 131 19.81 -19.53 5.37
N PRO A 132 20.45 -20.64 4.97
CA PRO A 132 20.00 -21.40 3.83
C PRO A 132 18.62 -22.02 4.09
N GLY A 133 17.79 -22.10 3.05
CA GLY A 133 16.42 -22.61 3.13
C GLY A 133 15.45 -21.80 2.28
N VAL A 134 14.16 -21.93 2.59
CA VAL A 134 13.09 -21.22 1.89
C VAL A 134 12.34 -20.33 2.88
N THR A 135 12.21 -19.04 2.56
CA THR A 135 11.26 -18.13 3.21
C THR A 135 10.13 -17.84 2.24
N THR A 136 8.90 -18.12 2.62
CA THR A 136 7.69 -17.85 1.83
C THR A 136 6.95 -16.68 2.45
N VAL A 137 6.88 -15.56 1.74
CA VAL A 137 6.04 -14.41 2.10
C VAL A 137 4.77 -14.50 1.27
N THR A 138 3.62 -14.59 1.95
CA THR A 138 2.31 -14.63 1.29
C THR A 138 1.53 -13.40 1.71
N PHE A 139 1.18 -12.59 0.71
CA PHE A 139 0.18 -11.53 0.82
C PHE A 139 -1.17 -12.13 0.45
N HIS A 140 -2.07 -12.20 1.43
CA HIS A 140 -3.46 -12.57 1.19
C HIS A 140 -4.19 -11.31 0.74
N LYS A 141 -4.66 -11.31 -0.49
CA LYS A 141 -5.30 -10.14 -1.11
C LYS A 141 -6.60 -9.84 -0.37
N GLY A 142 -6.79 -8.58 -0.03
CA GLY A 142 -8.10 -8.06 0.33
C GLY A 142 -8.78 -7.41 -0.89
N CYS A 143 -10.02 -6.99 -0.72
CA CYS A 143 -10.79 -6.36 -1.78
C CYS A 143 -10.37 -4.91 -2.06
N LEU A 144 -9.64 -4.25 -1.15
CA LEU A 144 -9.17 -2.88 -1.40
C LEU A 144 -7.92 -2.86 -2.29
N PRO A 145 -7.75 -1.79 -3.10
CA PRO A 145 -6.52 -1.54 -3.84
C PRO A 145 -5.30 -1.48 -2.91
N ALA A 146 -4.23 -2.19 -3.26
CA ALA A 146 -3.04 -2.30 -2.43
C ALA A 146 -1.77 -2.60 -3.22
N GLN A 147 -0.62 -2.22 -2.68
CA GLN A 147 0.72 -2.54 -3.16
C GLN A 147 1.41 -3.49 -2.18
N PHE A 148 2.02 -4.55 -2.70
CA PHE A 148 2.73 -5.57 -1.92
C PHE A 148 4.22 -5.54 -2.21
N ASP A 149 5.01 -5.28 -1.17
CA ASP A 149 6.47 -5.15 -1.28
C ASP A 149 7.19 -5.99 -0.23
N VAL A 150 8.38 -6.48 -0.56
CA VAL A 150 9.34 -7.01 0.41
C VAL A 150 10.60 -6.15 0.37
N LEU A 151 10.94 -5.57 1.53
CA LEU A 151 11.95 -4.52 1.70
C LEU A 151 13.08 -5.00 2.62
N THR A 152 14.27 -4.38 2.52
CA THR A 152 15.45 -4.67 3.37
C THR A 152 15.92 -3.45 4.17
N GLY A 153 15.11 -2.39 4.21
CA GLY A 153 15.47 -1.13 4.84
C GLY A 153 14.25 -0.34 5.30
N ALA A 154 14.30 0.98 5.14
CA ALA A 154 13.21 1.86 5.53
C ALA A 154 11.88 1.44 4.88
N THR A 155 10.80 1.47 5.65
CA THR A 155 9.43 1.24 5.18
C THR A 155 8.65 2.53 5.43
N PRO A 156 8.71 3.52 4.51
CA PRO A 156 8.11 4.82 4.73
C PRO A 156 6.60 4.71 4.98
N PRO A 157 5.99 5.61 5.77
CA PRO A 157 4.55 5.58 6.02
C PRO A 157 3.73 5.98 4.78
N VAL A 158 4.29 6.78 3.87
CA VAL A 158 3.66 7.18 2.61
C VAL A 158 4.68 7.03 1.49
N ILE A 159 4.24 6.49 0.36
CA ILE A 159 5.06 6.33 -0.85
C ILE A 159 4.41 7.03 -2.05
N SER A 160 5.24 7.67 -2.88
CA SER A 160 4.81 8.43 -4.06
C SER A 160 5.95 8.60 -5.07
N PRO A 161 5.70 8.66 -6.39
CA PRO A 161 6.73 8.94 -7.39
C PRO A 161 7.37 10.33 -7.22
N THR A 162 6.64 11.28 -6.62
CA THR A 162 7.10 12.63 -6.33
C THR A 162 7.57 12.81 -4.88
N GLY A 163 7.51 11.76 -4.06
CA GLY A 163 7.83 11.79 -2.63
C GLY A 163 8.82 10.70 -2.23
N PRO A 164 8.77 10.22 -0.98
CA PRO A 164 9.49 9.01 -0.58
C PRO A 164 9.06 7.86 -1.47
N TRP A 165 10.03 7.14 -2.02
CA TRP A 165 9.77 5.91 -2.74
C TRP A 165 9.56 4.78 -1.74
N HIS A 166 9.02 3.65 -2.18
CA HIS A 166 9.16 2.41 -1.42
C HIS A 166 10.64 2.20 -1.06
N GLY A 167 10.86 1.57 0.10
CA GLY A 167 12.20 1.28 0.61
C GLY A 167 13.06 0.45 -0.34
N PRO A 168 14.30 0.13 0.05
CA PRO A 168 15.12 -0.81 -0.71
C PRO A 168 14.41 -2.17 -0.85
N LEU A 169 13.89 -2.47 -2.04
CA LEU A 169 13.29 -3.76 -2.35
C LEU A 169 14.32 -4.87 -2.14
N LEU A 170 13.88 -6.03 -1.67
CA LEU A 170 14.73 -7.21 -1.50
C LEU A 170 15.35 -7.65 -2.84
N PHE A 171 14.59 -7.51 -3.93
CA PHE A 171 15.05 -7.77 -5.29
C PHE A 171 14.81 -6.52 -6.19
N PRO A 172 15.71 -5.52 -6.16
CA PRO A 172 15.45 -4.20 -6.75
C PRO A 172 15.30 -4.17 -8.27
N PHE A 173 15.75 -5.22 -8.96
CA PHE A 173 15.65 -5.34 -10.43
C PHE A 173 14.66 -6.42 -10.88
N ALA A 174 13.97 -7.06 -9.95
CA ALA A 174 12.96 -8.07 -10.22
C ALA A 174 11.58 -7.49 -9.94
N LEU A 175 11.05 -6.71 -10.90
CA LEU A 175 9.80 -5.97 -10.74
C LEU A 175 8.61 -6.89 -10.44
N GLU A 176 8.67 -8.16 -10.85
CA GLU A 176 7.67 -9.17 -10.53
C GLU A 176 7.56 -9.50 -9.03
N THR A 177 8.53 -9.09 -8.22
CA THR A 177 8.54 -9.31 -6.75
C THR A 177 7.78 -8.22 -5.97
N SER A 178 7.22 -7.25 -6.69
CA SER A 178 6.41 -6.15 -6.18
C SER A 178 5.11 -6.11 -7.00
N LEU A 179 3.95 -6.05 -6.33
CA LEU A 179 2.65 -6.15 -7.01
C LEU A 179 1.69 -5.07 -6.58
N GLN A 180 1.12 -4.35 -7.55
CA GLN A 180 -0.08 -3.55 -7.37
C GLN A 180 -1.32 -4.41 -7.64
N ASN A 181 -2.11 -4.62 -6.60
CA ASN A 181 -3.43 -5.20 -6.64
C ASN A 181 -4.46 -4.05 -6.78
N PRO A 182 -5.23 -3.96 -7.87
CA PRO A 182 -6.23 -2.91 -8.04
C PRO A 182 -7.46 -3.09 -7.13
N GLY A 183 -7.49 -4.13 -6.29
CA GLY A 183 -8.66 -4.50 -5.51
C GLY A 183 -9.68 -5.30 -6.33
N GLY A 184 -10.81 -5.60 -5.69
CA GLY A 184 -11.93 -6.32 -6.28
C GLY A 184 -13.23 -6.02 -5.53
N ASP A 185 -14.28 -6.74 -5.86
CA ASP A 185 -15.58 -6.55 -5.21
C ASP A 185 -15.51 -7.03 -3.74
N CYS A 186 -15.62 -6.09 -2.80
CA CYS A 186 -15.73 -6.41 -1.38
C CYS A 186 -17.06 -7.12 -1.13
N VAL A 187 -17.03 -8.31 -0.54
CA VAL A 187 -18.26 -9.10 -0.31
C VAL A 187 -19.07 -8.62 0.89
N GLY A 188 -18.54 -7.65 1.65
CA GLY A 188 -19.28 -6.78 2.57
C GLY A 188 -19.48 -5.34 2.04
N GLY A 189 -19.41 -5.15 0.71
CA GLY A 189 -19.24 -3.89 -0.02
C GLY A 189 -20.38 -2.88 0.02
N ASN A 190 -20.74 -2.41 1.21
CA ASN A 190 -21.18 -1.04 1.39
C ASN A 190 -20.17 -0.33 2.29
N CYS A 191 -20.11 0.99 2.20
CA CYS A 191 -19.25 1.79 3.08
C CYS A 191 -19.54 1.57 4.58
N GLU A 192 -20.64 0.91 4.95
CA GLU A 192 -20.97 0.58 6.34
C GLU A 192 -19.88 -0.27 7.02
N THR A 193 -19.27 -1.22 6.30
CA THR A 193 -18.16 -2.04 6.83
C THR A 193 -16.94 -1.19 7.18
N TYR A 194 -16.67 -0.16 6.39
CA TYR A 194 -15.52 0.74 6.54
C TYR A 194 -15.83 1.97 7.39
N THR A 195 -17.09 2.13 7.81
CA THR A 195 -17.51 3.28 8.61
C THR A 195 -16.79 3.24 9.95
N PRO A 196 -16.12 4.33 10.35
CA PRO A 196 -15.47 4.40 11.65
C PRO A 196 -16.45 4.11 12.79
N LYS A 197 -16.00 3.39 13.81
CA LYS A 197 -16.82 3.01 14.96
C LYS A 197 -16.25 3.63 16.22
N ASN A 198 -17.12 3.88 17.20
CA ASN A 198 -16.73 4.41 18.52
C ASN A 198 -15.96 5.73 18.44
N VAL A 199 -16.41 6.64 17.57
CA VAL A 199 -15.78 7.96 17.42
C VAL A 199 -16.01 8.76 18.70
N THR A 200 -14.92 9.32 19.24
CA THR A 200 -14.92 10.13 20.45
C THR A 200 -14.05 11.37 20.25
N VAL A 201 -14.34 12.42 21.01
CA VAL A 201 -13.62 13.70 20.97
C VAL A 201 -13.24 14.08 22.40
N SER A 202 -11.99 14.49 22.61
CA SER A 202 -11.49 14.92 23.92
C SER A 202 -10.52 16.10 23.79
N PRO A 203 -10.76 17.24 24.47
CA PRO A 203 -11.98 17.56 25.22
C PRO A 203 -13.19 17.69 24.29
N ASP A 204 -14.40 17.51 24.84
CA ASP A 204 -15.68 17.69 24.15
C ASP A 204 -16.12 19.17 24.05
N SER A 205 -15.30 20.08 24.57
CA SER A 205 -15.48 21.52 24.50
C SER A 205 -14.16 22.24 24.25
N VAL A 206 -14.16 23.18 23.31
CA VAL A 206 -12.94 23.89 22.88
C VAL A 206 -13.28 25.30 22.38
N ALA A 207 -12.35 26.25 22.51
CA ALA A 207 -12.47 27.56 21.87
C ALA A 207 -12.07 27.48 20.38
N PRO A 208 -12.53 28.40 19.51
CA PRO A 208 -12.02 28.51 18.15
C PRO A 208 -10.49 28.61 18.12
N GLY A 209 -9.84 27.89 17.21
CA GLY A 209 -8.38 27.80 17.14
C GLY A 209 -7.75 26.79 18.11
N GLY A 210 -8.52 26.22 19.05
CA GLY A 210 -8.05 25.17 19.94
C GLY A 210 -7.97 23.80 19.26
N THR A 211 -7.28 22.86 19.92
CA THR A 211 -7.06 21.50 19.43
C THR A 211 -7.82 20.49 20.28
N VAL A 212 -8.49 19.55 19.62
CA VAL A 212 -9.10 18.37 20.23
C VAL A 212 -8.43 17.11 19.72
N THR A 213 -8.52 16.02 20.48
CA THR A 213 -8.13 14.70 20.03
C THR A 213 -9.37 13.94 19.59
N VAL A 214 -9.37 13.48 18.34
CA VAL A 214 -10.44 12.62 17.79
C VAL A 214 -9.91 11.21 17.70
N ALA A 215 -10.63 10.26 18.26
CA ALA A 215 -10.23 8.86 18.29
C ALA A 215 -11.39 7.93 17.91
N GLY A 216 -11.05 6.74 17.42
CA GLY A 216 -12.04 5.73 17.07
C GLY A 216 -11.40 4.41 16.65
N SER A 217 -12.24 3.56 16.06
CA SER A 217 -11.85 2.27 15.49
C SER A 217 -12.27 2.18 14.03
N GLY A 218 -11.55 1.40 13.23
CA GLY A 218 -11.80 1.23 11.81
C GLY A 218 -11.10 0.01 11.22
N VAL A 219 -11.23 -0.17 9.91
CA VAL A 219 -10.53 -1.23 9.18
C VAL A 219 -9.08 -0.81 8.93
N PRO A 220 -8.07 -1.60 9.32
CA PRO A 220 -6.67 -1.27 9.06
C PRO A 220 -6.38 -0.92 7.61
N GLY A 221 -5.58 0.13 7.42
CA GLY A 221 -5.18 0.63 6.10
C GLY A 221 -6.17 1.59 5.45
N THR A 222 -7.38 1.80 5.99
CA THR A 222 -8.26 2.85 5.48
C THR A 222 -7.83 4.22 5.98
N THR A 223 -8.03 5.25 5.15
CA THR A 223 -7.82 6.64 5.54
C THR A 223 -9.13 7.22 6.07
N ILE A 224 -9.10 7.68 7.33
CA ILE A 224 -10.19 8.41 7.95
C ILE A 224 -9.98 9.90 7.74
N GLU A 225 -10.96 10.56 7.13
CA GLU A 225 -11.03 12.02 7.02
C GLU A 225 -11.89 12.57 8.17
N ILE A 226 -11.44 13.66 8.79
CA ILE A 226 -12.18 14.35 9.85
C ILE A 226 -12.75 15.67 9.34
N LEU A 227 -14.05 15.84 9.52
CA LEU A 227 -14.80 17.04 9.16
C LEU A 227 -15.49 17.64 10.39
N LEU A 228 -15.82 18.93 10.29
CA LEU A 228 -16.67 19.62 11.25
C LEU A 228 -18.01 19.96 10.60
N GLN A 229 -19.10 19.68 11.32
CA GLN A 229 -20.45 19.96 10.83
C GLN A 229 -21.27 20.65 11.92
N GLN A 230 -22.00 21.70 11.53
CA GLN A 230 -23.06 22.27 12.35
C GLN A 230 -24.39 22.01 11.64
N PRO A 231 -25.12 20.94 11.99
CA PRO A 231 -26.38 20.62 11.33
C PRO A 231 -27.37 21.81 11.35
N PRO A 232 -28.08 22.10 10.25
CA PRO A 232 -28.19 21.31 9.02
C PRO A 232 -27.16 21.66 7.92
N ALA A 233 -26.12 22.47 8.23
CA ALA A 233 -25.11 22.84 7.24
C ALA A 233 -24.27 21.62 6.79
N ALA A 234 -23.65 21.75 5.61
CA ALA A 234 -22.73 20.73 5.11
C ALA A 234 -21.48 20.62 5.99
N ALA A 235 -20.89 19.43 6.05
CA ALA A 235 -19.63 19.22 6.76
C ALA A 235 -18.47 19.91 6.01
N ILE A 236 -17.58 20.54 6.77
CA ILE A 236 -16.43 21.29 6.28
C ILE A 236 -15.16 20.50 6.62
N PRO A 237 -14.24 20.27 5.67
CA PRO A 237 -12.99 19.57 5.94
C PRO A 237 -12.14 20.32 6.97
N THR A 238 -11.58 19.57 7.94
CA THR A 238 -10.61 20.13 8.89
C THR A 238 -9.18 20.10 8.37
N GLY A 239 -8.93 19.33 7.31
CA GLY A 239 -7.60 19.00 6.82
C GLY A 239 -6.88 17.91 7.62
N ALA A 240 -7.49 17.40 8.69
CA ALA A 240 -6.95 16.28 9.45
C ALA A 240 -7.41 14.94 8.85
N SER A 241 -6.46 14.01 8.70
CA SER A 241 -6.72 12.63 8.32
C SER A 241 -5.79 11.68 9.06
N VAL A 242 -6.18 10.41 9.16
CA VAL A 242 -5.37 9.37 9.80
C VAL A 242 -5.60 8.03 9.11
N VAL A 243 -4.53 7.29 8.88
CA VAL A 243 -4.66 5.90 8.42
C VAL A 243 -4.82 4.99 9.62
N VAL A 244 -5.82 4.12 9.56
CA VAL A 244 -6.09 3.15 10.61
C VAL A 244 -4.91 2.18 10.71
N PRO A 245 -4.21 2.12 11.86
CA PRO A 245 -3.11 1.18 12.05
C PRO A 245 -3.57 -0.28 12.02
N ALA A 246 -2.62 -1.21 11.92
CA ALA A 246 -2.87 -2.65 12.00
C ALA A 246 -3.69 -3.09 13.23
N GLY A 247 -3.57 -2.37 14.36
CA GLY A 247 -4.34 -2.62 15.58
C GLY A 247 -5.81 -2.15 15.53
N GLY A 248 -6.26 -1.52 14.43
CA GLY A 248 -7.65 -1.10 14.21
C GLY A 248 -8.09 0.15 14.98
N SER A 249 -7.27 0.65 15.92
CA SER A 249 -7.55 1.85 16.71
C SER A 249 -6.73 3.04 16.22
N TRP A 250 -7.37 4.19 16.05
CA TRP A 250 -6.74 5.40 15.52
C TRP A 250 -7.03 6.61 16.43
N SER A 251 -6.14 7.59 16.37
CA SER A 251 -6.27 8.86 17.09
C SER A 251 -5.54 9.95 16.30
N VAL A 252 -6.15 11.13 16.17
CA VAL A 252 -5.58 12.26 15.43
C VAL A 252 -5.92 13.59 16.12
N PRO A 253 -4.95 14.51 16.28
CA PRO A 253 -5.24 15.86 16.75
C PRO A 253 -5.93 16.65 15.63
N VAL A 254 -6.97 17.40 16.00
CA VAL A 254 -7.76 18.23 15.08
C VAL A 254 -7.83 19.64 15.64
N THR A 255 -7.35 20.61 14.87
CA THR A 255 -7.46 22.02 15.22
C THR A 255 -8.77 22.57 14.66
N VAL A 256 -9.61 23.10 15.55
CA VAL A 256 -10.85 23.78 15.16
C VAL A 256 -10.48 25.11 14.49
N PRO A 257 -10.97 25.43 13.29
CA PRO A 257 -10.65 26.70 12.63
C PRO A 257 -10.97 27.90 13.53
N ALA A 258 -10.10 28.91 13.52
CA ALA A 258 -10.27 30.11 14.36
C ALA A 258 -11.52 30.95 13.97
N SER A 259 -12.02 30.79 12.75
CA SER A 259 -13.24 31.43 12.26
C SER A 259 -14.52 30.66 12.61
N THR A 260 -14.42 29.52 13.32
CA THR A 260 -15.57 28.71 13.70
C THR A 260 -16.44 29.48 14.70
N SER A 261 -17.73 29.60 14.41
CA SER A 261 -18.67 30.25 15.32
C SER A 261 -18.91 29.42 16.58
N PRO A 262 -19.11 30.07 17.75
CA PRO A 262 -19.54 29.38 18.96
C PRO A 262 -20.86 28.63 18.75
N GLY A 263 -21.00 27.45 19.37
CA GLY A 263 -22.22 26.64 19.28
C GLY A 263 -21.96 25.14 19.38
N THR A 264 -23.00 24.36 19.09
CA THR A 264 -22.95 22.89 19.03
C THR A 264 -22.53 22.44 17.63
N TRP A 265 -21.47 21.64 17.58
CA TRP A 265 -20.89 21.07 16.38
C TRP A 265 -20.83 19.55 16.51
N GLN A 266 -20.63 18.89 15.37
CA GLN A 266 -20.30 17.48 15.28
C GLN A 266 -18.94 17.32 14.59
N VAL A 267 -18.09 16.50 15.19
CA VAL A 267 -16.92 15.94 14.52
C VAL A 267 -17.41 14.73 13.73
N VAL A 268 -17.25 14.77 12.43
CA VAL A 268 -17.68 13.72 11.51
C VAL A 268 -16.44 12.97 11.04
N ALA A 269 -16.39 11.67 11.26
CA ALA A 269 -15.36 10.78 10.76
C ALA A 269 -15.95 9.87 9.66
N ARG A 270 -15.29 9.85 8.51
CA ARG A 270 -15.65 8.97 7.39
C ARG A 270 -14.39 8.44 6.71
N VAL A 271 -14.55 7.38 5.93
CA VAL A 271 -13.50 6.95 5.00
C VAL A 271 -13.57 7.80 3.73
N GLU A 272 -12.42 8.19 3.20
CA GLU A 272 -12.35 8.92 1.93
C GLU A 272 -13.05 8.11 0.81
N GLY A 273 -13.90 8.77 0.02
CA GLY A 273 -14.70 8.11 -1.03
C GLY A 273 -15.93 7.34 -0.53
N CYS A 274 -16.23 7.39 0.78
CA CYS A 274 -17.42 6.77 1.36
C CYS A 274 -18.43 7.79 1.89
N ASP A 275 -19.71 7.51 1.66
CA ASP A 275 -20.82 8.38 2.09
C ASP A 275 -21.30 8.09 3.52
N THR A 276 -20.97 6.92 4.06
CA THR A 276 -21.32 6.56 5.44
C THR A 276 -20.32 7.16 6.43
N GLN A 277 -20.84 7.66 7.54
CA GLN A 277 -20.08 8.44 8.49
C GLN A 277 -20.56 8.19 9.93
N THR A 278 -19.66 8.39 10.88
CA THR A 278 -19.99 8.39 12.32
C THR A 278 -19.60 9.74 12.88
N SER A 279 -20.43 10.29 13.77
CA SER A 279 -20.16 11.56 14.42
C SER A 279 -20.06 11.47 15.93
N ALA A 280 -19.40 12.46 16.50
CA ALA A 280 -19.33 12.72 17.93
C ALA A 280 -19.55 14.22 18.17
N ASP A 281 -20.19 14.58 19.28
CA ASP A 281 -20.52 15.96 19.59
C ASP A 281 -19.28 16.76 20.05
N LEU A 282 -19.26 18.05 19.71
CA LEU A 282 -18.25 19.02 20.11
C LEU A 282 -18.92 20.37 20.41
N THR A 283 -18.60 20.98 21.54
CA THR A 283 -19.05 22.32 21.88
C THR A 283 -17.95 23.35 21.58
N VAL A 284 -18.19 24.23 20.62
CA VAL A 284 -17.31 25.38 20.39
C VAL A 284 -17.73 26.52 21.31
N THR A 285 -16.85 26.89 22.23
CA THR A 285 -17.12 27.93 23.22
C THR A 285 -17.00 29.33 22.62
N GLY A 286 -17.75 30.29 23.19
CA GLY A 286 -17.53 31.69 22.90
C GLY A 286 -16.10 32.12 23.27
N PRO A 287 -15.56 33.19 22.66
CA PRO A 287 -14.45 33.89 23.31
C PRO A 287 -14.93 34.19 24.73
N GLY A 288 -14.21 33.67 25.73
CA GLY A 288 -14.62 33.82 27.12
C GLY A 288 -14.95 35.29 27.37
N GLU A 289 -16.15 35.57 27.87
CA GLU A 289 -16.37 36.85 28.54
C GLU A 289 -15.35 36.89 29.67
N GLU A 290 -14.29 37.67 29.46
CA GLU A 290 -13.53 38.25 30.56
C GLU A 290 -14.57 38.85 31.51
N PRO A 291 -14.55 38.54 32.83
CA PRO A 291 -15.56 39.03 33.74
C PRO A 291 -15.65 40.54 33.60
N ALA A 292 -16.80 41.04 33.14
CA ALA A 292 -17.03 42.46 33.02
C ALA A 292 -16.71 43.10 34.36
N THR A 293 -15.70 43.97 34.37
CA THR A 293 -15.40 44.80 35.53
C THR A 293 -16.67 45.58 35.86
N PRO A 294 -17.21 45.52 37.09
CA PRO A 294 -18.43 46.24 37.41
C PRO A 294 -18.22 47.74 37.20
N PRO A 295 -19.26 48.49 36.77
CA PRO A 295 -19.13 49.93 36.52
C PRO A 295 -18.69 50.63 37.80
N ALA A 296 -17.67 51.48 37.71
CA ALA A 296 -17.21 52.28 38.83
C ALA A 296 -18.37 53.13 39.38
N GLU A 297 -18.74 52.85 40.63
CA GLU A 297 -19.71 53.63 41.39
C GLU A 297 -19.11 55.00 41.73
N ASN A 298 -19.86 56.06 41.41
CA ASN A 298 -19.47 57.46 41.61
C ASN A 298 -19.19 57.75 43.09
N ALA A 299 -17.94 58.10 43.42
CA ALA A 299 -17.60 58.70 44.71
C ALA A 299 -17.75 60.24 44.66
N PRO A 300 -18.28 60.90 45.72
CA PRO A 300 -18.51 62.34 45.73
C PRO A 300 -17.22 63.14 45.88
N THR A 301 -17.13 64.25 45.15
CA THR A 301 -16.08 65.27 45.25
C THR A 301 -16.33 66.23 46.41
N ASN A 302 -15.34 66.39 47.29
CA ASN A 302 -15.14 67.61 48.07
C ASN A 302 -13.61 67.90 48.21
N PRO A 303 -13.14 69.14 47.98
CA PRO A 303 -11.71 69.54 48.02
C PRO A 303 -11.36 70.26 49.35
N PRO A 304 -10.20 70.95 49.56
CA PRO A 304 -8.76 70.86 49.18
C PRO A 304 -7.89 70.83 50.50
N PRO A 305 -6.60 71.27 50.66
CA PRO A 305 -5.64 71.90 49.72
C PRO A 305 -4.15 71.47 49.79
N ASP A 306 -3.49 71.79 48.68
CA ASP A 306 -2.15 72.37 48.47
C ASP A 306 -0.92 71.93 49.28
N GLY A 307 0.12 71.57 48.51
CA GLY A 307 1.53 71.65 48.89
C GLY A 307 2.32 70.49 48.29
N GLN A 308 2.84 70.62 47.06
CA GLN A 308 4.27 70.90 46.79
C GLN A 308 5.17 69.68 47.15
N VAL A 309 6.00 69.05 46.29
CA VAL A 309 6.77 69.47 45.11
C VAL A 309 7.23 68.19 44.34
N LEU A 310 7.28 68.28 43.01
CA LEU A 310 8.14 67.66 41.96
C LEU A 310 9.14 66.54 42.35
N ALA A 311 9.59 65.62 41.50
CA ALA A 311 9.27 65.02 40.20
C ALA A 311 10.48 64.13 39.86
N SER A 312 10.26 62.94 39.26
CA SER A 312 11.17 62.22 38.35
C SER A 312 12.47 61.63 38.95
N THR A 313 12.95 60.41 38.70
CA THR A 313 12.78 59.44 37.62
C THR A 313 13.47 58.11 38.00
N ALA A 314 12.88 56.98 37.58
CA ALA A 314 13.45 55.64 37.29
C ALA A 314 14.47 54.96 38.24
N SER A 315 14.16 53.76 38.76
CA SER A 315 14.63 52.46 38.20
C SER A 315 14.49 51.30 39.21
N ASN A 316 14.32 50.10 38.66
CA ASN A 316 14.64 48.75 39.18
C ASN A 316 13.61 47.98 40.02
N ALA A 317 12.92 47.06 39.33
CA ALA A 317 12.50 45.77 39.86
C ALA A 317 13.67 44.76 39.83
N PRO A 318 13.79 43.84 40.81
CA PRO A 318 14.69 42.70 40.72
C PRO A 318 14.00 41.49 40.05
N ALA A 319 14.77 40.78 39.22
CA ALA A 319 14.45 39.51 38.59
C ALA A 319 14.59 38.31 39.57
N PRO A 320 13.99 37.15 39.24
CA PRO A 320 14.54 35.85 39.60
C PRO A 320 15.20 35.13 38.40
N LEU A 321 16.22 34.34 38.74
CA LEU A 321 17.20 33.63 37.92
C LEU A 321 16.69 32.28 37.31
N PRO A 322 17.44 31.69 36.35
CA PRO A 322 17.00 30.59 35.49
C PRO A 322 17.35 29.19 36.01
N ALA A 323 16.63 28.18 35.51
CA ALA A 323 16.96 26.76 35.70
C ALA A 323 17.84 26.24 34.55
N ALA A 324 18.76 25.35 34.94
CA ALA A 324 19.96 24.95 34.24
C ALA A 324 19.75 24.01 33.04
N ALA A 325 20.59 24.20 32.02
CA ALA A 325 20.98 23.18 31.06
C ALA A 325 22.38 22.67 31.44
N VAL A 326 22.58 21.35 31.46
CA VAL A 326 23.90 20.72 31.49
C VAL A 326 23.92 19.53 30.51
N ALA A 327 25.01 19.48 29.76
CA ALA A 327 25.29 18.62 28.62
C ALA A 327 26.09 17.35 28.97
N GLY A 328 26.12 16.40 28.03
CA GLY A 328 27.36 15.74 27.62
C GLY A 328 27.47 14.21 27.76
N ALA A 329 27.54 13.51 26.61
CA ALA A 329 28.50 12.42 26.30
C ALA A 329 28.27 11.98 24.83
N THR A 330 29.01 12.50 23.84
CA THR A 330 30.22 11.94 23.20
C THR A 330 29.93 10.73 22.29
N GLU A 331 29.78 10.98 20.98
CA GLU A 331 29.88 9.97 19.92
C GLU A 331 31.21 10.12 19.15
N THR A 332 31.88 8.99 18.96
CA THR A 332 33.17 8.86 18.30
C THR A 332 33.00 8.82 16.79
N GLN A 333 33.64 9.75 16.09
CA GLN A 333 33.77 9.75 14.63
C GLN A 333 34.63 8.58 14.14
N GLY A 334 34.05 7.74 13.29
CA GLY A 334 34.77 6.81 12.41
C GLY A 334 34.61 7.26 10.97
N THR A 335 35.70 7.73 10.37
CA THR A 335 35.78 8.12 8.95
C THR A 335 35.74 6.90 8.03
N SER A 336 34.79 6.86 7.10
CA SER A 336 34.95 6.14 5.84
C SER A 336 34.28 6.90 4.70
N SER A 337 35.12 7.51 3.87
CA SER A 337 34.81 8.09 2.57
C SER A 337 34.47 6.99 1.55
N ALA A 338 33.32 7.08 0.88
CA ALA A 338 33.12 6.53 -0.46
C ALA A 338 31.89 7.13 -1.15
N ALA A 339 32.18 8.09 -2.03
CA ALA A 339 31.54 8.41 -3.31
C ALA A 339 30.01 8.48 -3.41
N ASP A 340 29.56 9.71 -3.66
CA ASP A 340 28.38 10.05 -4.46
C ASP A 340 28.21 9.11 -5.67
N ALA A 341 27.07 8.43 -5.70
CA ALA A 341 26.49 7.91 -6.93
C ALA A 341 25.00 8.26 -6.93
N GLN A 342 24.71 9.48 -7.36
CA GLN A 342 23.41 9.84 -7.93
C GLN A 342 23.17 8.96 -9.15
N ALA A 343 22.59 7.78 -8.94
CA ALA A 343 22.06 6.97 -10.02
C ALA A 343 20.67 7.52 -10.37
N ALA A 344 20.64 8.41 -11.36
CA ALA A 344 19.45 8.68 -12.14
C ALA A 344 19.01 7.38 -12.84
N GLY A 345 18.19 6.58 -12.16
CA GLY A 345 17.53 5.42 -12.73
C GLY A 345 16.38 5.89 -13.63
N LEU A 346 16.60 5.81 -14.93
CA LEU A 346 15.59 6.05 -15.96
C LEU A 346 14.33 5.21 -15.67
N ALA A 347 13.21 5.89 -15.45
CA ALA A 347 11.91 5.25 -15.31
C ALA A 347 11.52 4.61 -16.65
N PHE A 348 11.58 3.27 -16.71
CA PHE A 348 10.85 2.51 -17.72
C PHE A 348 9.48 2.18 -17.11
N THR A 349 8.52 3.09 -17.29
CA THR A 349 7.13 2.82 -16.93
C THR A 349 6.64 1.65 -17.76
N GLY A 350 6.32 0.53 -17.10
CA GLY A 350 5.68 -0.62 -17.71
C GLY A 350 4.29 -0.24 -18.23
N SER A 351 4.22 0.27 -19.45
CA SER A 351 2.98 0.30 -20.21
C SER A 351 2.69 -1.15 -20.63
N THR A 352 1.64 -1.74 -20.07
CA THR A 352 1.06 -2.98 -20.60
C THR A 352 0.47 -2.68 -21.98
N ILE A 353 1.29 -2.74 -23.01
CA ILE A 353 0.82 -2.84 -24.39
C ILE A 353 0.30 -4.28 -24.57
N ARG A 354 -1.01 -4.47 -24.42
CA ARG A 354 -1.69 -5.63 -24.98
C ARG A 354 -1.66 -5.53 -26.50
N LEU A 355 -0.62 -6.06 -27.13
CA LEU A 355 -0.64 -6.38 -28.57
C LEU A 355 -1.31 -7.75 -28.76
N PRO A 356 -2.25 -7.91 -29.71
CA PRO A 356 -2.88 -9.20 -29.95
C PRO A 356 -1.91 -10.16 -30.61
N VAL A 357 -1.37 -11.11 -29.84
CA VAL A 357 -0.67 -12.30 -30.36
C VAL A 357 -1.73 -13.28 -30.87
N LEU A 358 -2.41 -12.92 -31.97
CA LEU A 358 -3.27 -13.84 -32.73
C LEU A 358 -3.21 -13.62 -34.26
N ILE A 359 -2.12 -13.04 -34.77
CA ILE A 359 -1.86 -12.98 -36.23
C ILE A 359 -0.52 -13.65 -36.63
N GLY A 360 0.38 -13.93 -35.68
CA GLY A 360 1.71 -14.50 -35.98
C GLY A 360 1.72 -16.00 -36.34
N VAL A 361 0.80 -16.80 -35.79
CA VAL A 361 0.80 -18.27 -36.03
C VAL A 361 0.07 -18.63 -37.33
N GLY A 362 -0.95 -17.87 -37.73
CA GLY A 362 -1.69 -18.10 -38.98
C GLY A 362 -0.86 -17.85 -40.24
N LEU A 363 0.01 -16.84 -40.24
CA LEU A 363 0.86 -16.51 -41.39
C LEU A 363 2.00 -17.51 -41.60
N LEU A 364 2.50 -18.14 -40.54
CA LEU A 364 3.51 -19.21 -40.65
C LEU A 364 2.92 -20.50 -41.23
N VAL A 365 1.69 -20.87 -40.87
CA VAL A 365 1.02 -22.06 -41.40
C VAL A 365 0.58 -21.85 -42.87
N ALA A 366 0.08 -20.66 -43.21
CA ALA A 366 -0.28 -20.32 -44.59
C ALA A 366 0.95 -20.26 -45.52
N GLY A 367 2.08 -19.71 -45.03
CA GLY A 367 3.33 -19.64 -45.77
C GLY A 367 3.94 -21.00 -46.10
N VAL A 368 3.90 -21.94 -45.14
CA VAL A 368 4.39 -23.32 -45.33
C VAL A 368 3.52 -24.09 -46.33
N LEU A 369 2.19 -23.91 -46.29
CA LEU A 369 1.27 -24.56 -47.24
C LEU A 369 1.41 -24.04 -48.68
N LEU A 370 1.69 -22.75 -48.88
CA LEU A 370 1.96 -22.17 -50.20
C LEU A 370 3.30 -22.60 -50.79
N LEU A 371 4.35 -22.73 -49.96
CA LEU A 371 5.66 -23.27 -50.37
C LEU A 371 5.61 -24.75 -50.76
N LEU A 372 4.81 -25.55 -50.05
CA LEU A 372 4.62 -26.97 -50.36
C LEU A 372 3.76 -27.18 -51.63
N LYS A 373 2.81 -26.29 -51.93
CA LYS A 373 2.01 -26.35 -53.16
C LYS A 373 2.82 -25.99 -54.41
N ARG A 374 3.74 -25.02 -54.31
CA ARG A 374 4.60 -24.60 -55.43
C ARG A 374 5.66 -25.65 -55.81
N ARG A 375 6.12 -26.46 -54.86
CA ARG A 375 7.04 -27.59 -55.13
C ARG A 375 6.39 -28.80 -55.78
N ARG A 376 5.06 -28.90 -55.80
CA ARG A 376 4.32 -30.00 -56.46
C ARG A 376 3.87 -29.69 -57.88
N GLN A 377 4.04 -28.46 -58.35
CA GLN A 377 3.61 -28.00 -59.67
C GLN A 377 4.76 -27.50 -60.57
N GLY A 378 6.02 -27.75 -60.16
CA GLY A 378 7.22 -27.44 -60.93
C GLY A 378 7.97 -28.69 -61.34
#